data_AF-A0A822AGH7-F1
#
_entry.id   AF-A0A822AGH7-F1
#
_cell.length_a   1.000
_cell.length_b   1.000
_cell.length_c   1.000
_cell.angle_alpha   90.00
_cell.angle_beta   90.00
_cell.angle_gamma   90.00
#
_symmetry.space_group_name_H-M   'P 1'
#
loop_
_entity.id
_entity.type
_entity.pdbx_description
1 polymer ?
#
loop_
_entity_poly.entity_id
_entity_poly.type
_entity_poly.pdbx_seq_one_letter_code
_entity_poly.pdbx_strand_id
1 'polypeptide(L)'
;HKFGEYFPGTGDLRDIGAGRGKYYAVNFPLRDGIDDDTYETIFKPVMTKVIETYQPNAIVLQCGADSLTGDRLGCFNLTLKGHGKCVEFIKSLNLPLLLLGGGGYTIRNVARAWTNETAIALSQEISNELPYNDYFEYYGPDFKLNISPSNMPNQNSSEYLDKIKIKLFDNLRMLPHVPGVQMQ
;
A
#
# COMPACT_ATOMS: atom_id res chain seq x y z
N HIS A 1 -7.88 -1.10 1.83
CA HIS A 1 -8.24 -2.53 1.62
C HIS A 1 -9.55 -2.61 0.85
N LYS A 2 -9.85 -3.74 0.19
CA LYS A 2 -11.21 -3.96 -0.36
C LYS A 2 -12.23 -4.00 0.77
N PHE A 3 -13.38 -3.37 0.56
CA PHE A 3 -14.47 -3.37 1.53
C PHE A 3 -15.83 -3.50 0.84
N GLY A 4 -16.76 -4.24 1.47
CA GLY A 4 -18.04 -4.67 0.90
C GLY A 4 -17.98 -6.10 0.36
N GLU A 5 -18.76 -7.00 0.95
CA GLU A 5 -18.81 -8.44 0.63
C GLU A 5 -17.41 -9.09 0.50
N TYR A 6 -16.51 -8.77 1.44
CA TYR A 6 -15.14 -9.27 1.42
C TYR A 6 -14.66 -9.58 2.83
N PHE A 7 -13.83 -10.62 2.96
CA PHE A 7 -13.21 -10.97 4.24
C PHE A 7 -12.24 -9.87 4.68
N PRO A 8 -12.13 -9.54 5.98
CA PRO A 8 -12.85 -10.11 7.14
C PRO A 8 -14.19 -9.42 7.48
N GLY A 9 -14.65 -8.47 6.67
CA GLY A 9 -15.89 -7.71 6.92
C GLY A 9 -15.72 -6.51 7.87
N THR A 10 -14.50 -6.19 8.30
CA THR A 10 -14.17 -5.03 9.14
C THR A 10 -13.37 -3.97 8.38
N GLY A 11 -13.18 -2.79 8.99
CA GLY A 11 -12.41 -1.70 8.38
C GLY A 11 -13.28 -0.77 7.55
N ASP A 12 -14.52 -0.53 7.97
CA ASP A 12 -15.38 0.51 7.42
C ASP A 12 -14.75 1.89 7.66
N LEU A 13 -15.13 2.90 6.87
CA LEU A 13 -14.70 4.29 7.07
C LEU A 13 -15.04 4.82 8.49
N ARG A 14 -16.07 4.28 9.13
CA ARG A 14 -16.51 4.65 10.48
C ARG A 14 -15.74 3.93 11.59
N ASP A 15 -14.93 2.92 11.26
CA ASP A 15 -14.11 2.18 12.22
C ASP A 15 -12.89 3.03 12.60
N ILE A 16 -13.08 3.94 13.55
CA ILE A 16 -12.08 4.95 13.96
C ILE A 16 -11.42 4.64 15.31
N GLY A 17 -11.58 3.43 15.84
CA GLY A 17 -11.11 3.05 17.17
C GLY A 17 -12.05 3.50 18.30
N ALA A 18 -11.71 3.13 19.54
CA ALA A 18 -12.55 3.36 20.72
C ALA A 18 -11.74 3.82 21.93
N GLY A 19 -12.41 4.49 22.87
CA GLY A 19 -11.78 5.01 24.09
C GLY A 19 -10.59 5.93 23.77
N ARG A 20 -9.44 5.67 24.40
CA ARG A 20 -8.18 6.39 24.13
C ARG A 20 -7.63 6.18 22.72
N GLY A 21 -8.02 5.10 22.04
CA GLY A 21 -7.63 4.80 20.66
C GLY A 21 -8.55 5.41 19.61
N LYS A 22 -9.57 6.19 19.99
CA LYS A 22 -10.44 6.89 19.03
C LYS A 22 -9.63 7.89 18.21
N TYR A 23 -9.81 7.89 16.90
CA TYR A 23 -9.04 8.60 15.87
C TYR A 23 -7.62 8.07 15.60
N TYR A 24 -7.19 7.00 16.27
CA TYR A 24 -5.90 6.34 16.02
C TYR A 24 -6.01 5.11 15.10
N ALA A 25 -7.22 4.77 14.63
CA ALA A 25 -7.43 3.80 13.57
C ALA A 25 -7.90 4.52 12.30
N VAL A 26 -7.17 4.33 11.20
CA VAL A 26 -7.43 4.95 9.90
C VAL A 26 -7.70 3.83 8.89
N ASN A 27 -8.89 3.81 8.31
CA ASN A 27 -9.33 2.79 7.37
C ASN A 27 -9.70 3.42 6.02
N PHE A 28 -9.09 2.94 4.93
CA PHE A 28 -9.42 3.37 3.57
C PHE A 28 -10.12 2.22 2.82
N PRO A 29 -11.46 2.16 2.87
CA PRO A 29 -12.22 1.16 2.13
C PRO A 29 -12.17 1.44 0.62
N LEU A 30 -11.94 0.40 -0.17
CA LEU A 30 -11.80 0.47 -1.63
C LEU A 30 -12.70 -0.55 -2.31
N ARG A 31 -12.98 -0.29 -3.59
CA ARG A 31 -13.64 -1.19 -4.53
C ARG A 31 -12.63 -1.86 -5.44
N ASP A 32 -13.11 -2.77 -6.28
CA ASP A 32 -12.28 -3.57 -7.17
C ASP A 32 -11.53 -2.72 -8.20
N GLY A 33 -10.41 -3.27 -8.67
CA GLY A 33 -9.70 -2.77 -9.84
C GLY A 33 -8.91 -1.48 -9.62
N ILE A 34 -8.62 -1.07 -8.38
CA ILE A 34 -7.74 0.08 -8.16
C ILE A 34 -6.38 -0.16 -8.83
N ASP A 35 -5.95 0.84 -9.60
CA ASP A 35 -4.69 0.85 -10.35
C ASP A 35 -3.60 1.67 -9.63
N ASP A 36 -2.38 1.60 -10.15
CA ASP A 36 -1.19 2.24 -9.58
C ASP A 36 -1.35 3.75 -9.38
N ASP A 37 -1.81 4.45 -10.41
CA ASP A 37 -1.92 5.91 -10.40
C ASP A 37 -2.99 6.38 -9.41
N THR A 38 -4.14 5.70 -9.42
CA THR A 38 -5.23 5.98 -8.48
C THR A 38 -4.81 5.70 -7.05
N TYR A 39 -4.13 4.58 -6.79
CA TYR A 39 -3.67 4.23 -5.44
C TYR A 39 -2.64 5.24 -4.92
N GLU A 40 -1.74 5.72 -5.76
CA GLU A 40 -0.75 6.73 -5.39
C GLU A 40 -1.40 8.05 -4.97
N THR A 41 -2.47 8.48 -5.68
CA THR A 41 -3.19 9.74 -5.39
C THR A 41 -3.87 9.75 -4.02
N ILE A 42 -4.08 8.58 -3.40
CA ILE A 42 -4.65 8.45 -2.06
C ILE A 42 -3.60 8.09 -1.01
N PHE A 43 -2.65 7.20 -1.32
CA PHE A 43 -1.68 6.71 -0.36
C PHE A 43 -0.76 7.82 0.14
N LYS A 44 -0.13 8.57 -0.78
CA LYS A 44 0.81 9.63 -0.42
C LYS A 44 0.15 10.72 0.44
N PRO A 45 -0.98 11.34 0.02
CA PRO A 45 -1.59 12.40 0.84
C PRO A 45 -2.07 11.92 2.22
N VAL A 46 -2.65 10.72 2.29
CA VAL A 46 -3.13 10.16 3.57
C VAL A 46 -1.95 9.88 4.49
N MET A 47 -0.90 9.21 4.00
CA MET A 47 0.26 8.89 4.83
C MET A 47 1.05 10.14 5.22
N THR A 48 1.20 11.14 4.34
CA THR A 48 1.76 12.44 4.72
C THR A 48 1.00 13.02 5.90
N LYS A 49 -0.34 13.06 5.82
CA LYS A 49 -1.16 13.63 6.91
C LYS A 49 -1.07 12.83 8.20
N VAL A 50 -1.00 11.49 8.11
CA VAL A 50 -0.78 10.62 9.27
C VAL A 50 0.56 10.94 9.93
N ILE A 51 1.65 11.05 9.18
CA ILE A 51 2.99 11.33 9.73
C ILE A 51 3.06 12.71 10.36
N GLU A 52 2.51 13.74 9.72
CA GLU A 52 2.44 15.10 10.27
C GLU A 52 1.69 15.16 11.61
N THR A 53 0.60 14.38 11.71
CA THR A 53 -0.31 14.48 12.84
C THR A 53 0.10 13.55 13.99
N TYR A 54 0.44 12.31 13.68
CA TYR A 54 0.78 11.28 14.66
C TYR A 54 2.25 11.33 15.09
N GLN A 55 3.15 11.81 14.22
CA GLN A 55 4.59 11.93 14.48
C GLN A 55 5.22 10.64 15.07
N PRO A 56 5.12 9.50 14.37
CA PRO A 56 5.68 8.25 14.88
C PRO A 56 7.21 8.28 14.92
N ASN A 57 7.80 7.55 15.86
CA ASN A 57 9.25 7.35 15.94
C ASN A 57 9.73 6.07 15.25
N ALA A 58 8.82 5.20 14.81
CA ALA A 58 9.10 3.99 14.06
C ALA A 58 7.89 3.60 13.21
N ILE A 59 8.13 2.91 12.10
CA ILE A 59 7.09 2.45 11.17
C ILE A 59 7.23 0.93 10.98
N VAL A 60 6.09 0.25 11.03
CA VAL A 60 5.97 -1.13 10.55
C VAL A 60 5.11 -1.10 9.30
N LEU A 61 5.65 -1.52 8.17
CA LEU A 61 4.95 -1.58 6.89
C LEU A 61 4.75 -3.05 6.49
N GLN A 62 3.49 -3.45 6.41
CA GLN A 62 3.08 -4.77 5.97
C GLN A 62 2.86 -4.73 4.45
N CYS A 63 3.71 -5.42 3.69
CA CYS A 63 3.75 -5.44 2.24
C CYS A 63 2.99 -6.65 1.69
N GLY A 64 1.68 -6.73 1.99
CA GLY A 64 0.80 -7.77 1.43
C GLY A 64 0.80 -7.70 -0.09
N ALA A 65 1.11 -8.82 -0.74
CA ALA A 65 1.22 -8.94 -2.19
C ALA A 65 -0.10 -9.40 -2.85
N ASP A 66 -1.16 -9.65 -2.07
CA ASP A 66 -2.51 -9.95 -2.58
C ASP A 66 -3.23 -8.73 -3.16
N SER A 67 -2.71 -7.51 -2.96
CA SER A 67 -3.16 -6.31 -3.67
C SER A 67 -2.67 -6.22 -5.13
N LEU A 68 -1.80 -7.13 -5.57
CA LEU A 68 -1.27 -7.11 -6.93
C LEU A 68 -2.29 -7.61 -7.96
N THR A 69 -2.12 -7.11 -9.18
CA THR A 69 -2.86 -7.59 -10.35
C THR A 69 -2.64 -9.08 -10.59
N GLY A 70 -3.72 -9.77 -10.93
CA GLY A 70 -3.71 -11.21 -11.19
C GLY A 70 -3.46 -12.08 -9.95
N ASP A 71 -3.65 -11.55 -8.74
CA ASP A 71 -3.72 -12.38 -7.54
C ASP A 71 -4.91 -13.36 -7.60
N ARG A 72 -4.80 -14.52 -6.93
CA ARG A 72 -5.86 -15.54 -6.94
C ARG A 72 -7.06 -15.20 -6.05
N LEU A 73 -6.86 -14.41 -5.00
CA LEU A 73 -7.90 -14.02 -4.05
C LEU A 73 -8.18 -12.51 -4.07
N GLY A 74 -7.15 -11.72 -4.33
CA GLY A 74 -7.24 -10.27 -4.50
C GLY A 74 -7.92 -9.88 -5.82
N CYS A 75 -8.48 -8.67 -5.83
CA CYS A 75 -9.19 -8.11 -6.99
C CYS A 75 -8.82 -6.65 -7.24
N PHE A 76 -7.57 -6.31 -6.93
CA PHE A 76 -6.95 -5.04 -7.30
C PHE A 76 -6.12 -5.20 -8.58
N ASN A 77 -5.65 -4.08 -9.12
CA ASN A 77 -4.93 -4.04 -10.39
C ASN A 77 -3.55 -3.36 -10.25
N LEU A 78 -2.92 -3.48 -9.07
CA LEU A 78 -1.60 -2.89 -8.82
C LEU A 78 -0.48 -3.70 -9.48
N THR A 79 0.51 -3.00 -10.03
CA THR A 79 1.76 -3.61 -10.49
C THR A 79 2.82 -3.57 -9.38
N LEU A 80 3.98 -4.19 -9.63
CA LEU A 80 5.13 -4.07 -8.73
C LEU A 80 5.60 -2.63 -8.55
N LYS A 81 5.40 -1.78 -9.58
CA LYS A 81 5.78 -0.37 -9.53
C LYS A 81 4.88 0.40 -8.59
N GLY A 82 3.55 0.27 -8.73
CA GLY A 82 2.60 0.95 -7.84
C GLY A 82 2.72 0.49 -6.40
N HIS A 83 2.87 -0.82 -6.18
CA HIS A 83 3.07 -1.39 -4.85
C HIS A 83 4.41 -0.92 -4.23
N GLY A 84 5.51 -1.01 -4.98
CA GLY A 84 6.83 -0.56 -4.56
C GLY A 84 6.92 0.95 -4.27
N LYS A 85 6.15 1.81 -4.96
CA LYS A 85 6.06 3.25 -4.66
C LYS A 85 5.60 3.51 -3.21
N CYS A 86 4.83 2.61 -2.61
CA CYS A 86 4.42 2.74 -1.21
C CYS A 86 5.62 2.56 -0.27
N VAL A 87 6.45 1.53 -0.52
CA VAL A 87 7.70 1.29 0.22
C VAL A 87 8.68 2.44 0.03
N GLU A 88 8.85 2.90 -1.21
CA GLU A 88 9.73 4.03 -1.53
C GLU A 88 9.31 5.30 -0.79
N PHE A 89 8.01 5.63 -0.79
CA PHE A 89 7.49 6.78 -0.08
C PHE A 89 7.76 6.68 1.43
N ILE A 90 7.39 5.56 2.05
CA ILE A 90 7.58 5.37 3.50
C ILE A 90 9.06 5.39 3.89
N LYS A 91 9.92 4.76 3.09
CA LYS A 91 11.37 4.80 3.29
C LYS A 91 11.93 6.22 3.21
N SER A 92 11.40 7.07 2.34
CA SER A 92 11.87 8.46 2.21
C SER A 92 11.62 9.34 3.44
N LEU A 93 10.77 8.89 4.37
CA LEU A 93 10.52 9.56 5.64
C LEU A 93 11.68 9.41 6.66
N ASN A 94 12.66 8.55 6.39
CA ASN A 94 13.87 8.36 7.21
C ASN A 94 13.59 8.01 8.69
N LEU A 95 12.53 7.25 8.95
CA LEU A 95 12.23 6.69 10.26
C LEU A 95 12.66 5.21 10.32
N PRO A 96 12.99 4.68 11.53
CA PRO A 96 13.17 3.24 11.72
C PRO A 96 12.01 2.45 11.10
N LEU A 97 12.32 1.61 10.12
CA LEU A 97 11.33 0.93 9.27
C LEU A 97 11.52 -0.58 9.34
N LEU A 98 10.45 -1.29 9.72
CA LEU A 98 10.34 -2.74 9.62
C LEU A 98 9.40 -3.10 8.46
N LEU A 99 9.94 -3.77 7.44
CA LEU A 99 9.16 -4.33 6.33
C LEU A 99 8.77 -5.77 6.65
N LEU A 100 7.49 -6.11 6.47
CA LEU A 100 6.94 -7.45 6.67
C LEU A 100 6.24 -7.93 5.39
N GLY A 101 6.21 -9.24 5.17
CA GLY A 101 5.36 -9.85 4.13
C GLY A 101 3.89 -9.89 4.54
N GLY A 102 3.13 -10.85 4.00
CA GLY A 102 1.76 -11.18 4.40
C GLY A 102 1.03 -11.94 3.30
N GLY A 103 -0.21 -11.56 2.98
CA GLY A 103 -1.00 -12.18 1.92
C GLY A 103 -0.32 -12.12 0.54
N GLY A 104 -0.78 -12.99 -0.38
CA GLY A 104 -0.23 -13.11 -1.73
C GLY A 104 -0.35 -14.54 -2.22
N TYR A 105 -1.18 -14.77 -3.23
CA TYR A 105 -1.67 -16.10 -3.60
C TYR A 105 -1.34 -16.48 -5.05
N THR A 106 -0.91 -15.51 -5.86
CA THR A 106 -0.14 -15.78 -7.09
C THR A 106 1.36 -15.75 -6.77
N ILE A 107 1.90 -16.87 -6.29
CA ILE A 107 3.25 -16.98 -5.68
C ILE A 107 4.40 -16.41 -6.52
N ARG A 108 4.32 -16.53 -7.86
CA ARG A 108 5.33 -15.96 -8.78
C ARG A 108 5.36 -14.43 -8.71
N ASN A 109 4.21 -13.79 -8.51
CA ASN A 109 4.12 -12.34 -8.35
C ASN A 109 4.53 -11.91 -6.93
N VAL A 110 4.27 -12.74 -5.92
CA VAL A 110 4.77 -12.51 -4.55
C VAL A 110 6.30 -12.46 -4.52
N ALA A 111 6.95 -13.45 -5.13
CA ALA A 111 8.41 -13.49 -5.21
C ALA A 111 8.97 -12.26 -5.94
N ARG A 112 8.35 -11.85 -7.06
CA ARG A 112 8.74 -10.63 -7.78
C ARG A 112 8.56 -9.37 -6.93
N ALA A 113 7.44 -9.25 -6.21
CA ALA A 113 7.14 -8.08 -5.38
C ALA A 113 8.14 -7.90 -4.24
N TRP A 114 8.33 -8.94 -3.41
CA TRP A 114 9.25 -8.84 -2.28
C TRP A 114 10.71 -8.74 -2.71
N THR A 115 11.08 -9.29 -3.87
CA THR A 115 12.41 -9.05 -4.47
C THR A 115 12.58 -7.58 -4.86
N ASN A 116 11.59 -7.00 -5.54
CA ASN A 116 11.62 -5.58 -5.94
C ASN A 116 11.61 -4.64 -4.72
N GLU A 117 10.77 -4.90 -3.72
CA GLU A 117 10.71 -4.10 -2.50
C GLU A 117 11.99 -4.20 -1.66
N THR A 118 12.67 -5.35 -1.68
CA THR A 118 14.00 -5.49 -1.07
C THR A 118 15.03 -4.64 -1.79
N ALA A 119 15.01 -4.59 -3.13
CA ALA A 119 15.87 -3.71 -3.90
C ALA A 119 15.61 -2.22 -3.59
N ILE A 120 14.33 -1.83 -3.45
CA ILE A 120 13.94 -0.48 -3.01
C ILE A 120 14.49 -0.18 -1.61
N ALA A 121 14.37 -1.12 -0.67
CA ALA A 121 14.91 -0.98 0.69
C ALA A 121 16.43 -0.74 0.69
N LEU A 122 17.15 -1.42 -0.21
CA LEU A 122 18.60 -1.30 -0.40
C LEU A 122 19.02 -0.09 -1.28
N SER A 123 18.06 0.68 -1.81
CA SER A 123 18.32 1.74 -2.79
C SER A 123 19.06 1.23 -4.04
N GLN A 124 18.71 0.03 -4.52
CA GLN A 124 19.33 -0.59 -5.69
C GLN A 124 18.32 -0.70 -6.82
N GLU A 125 18.79 -0.41 -8.04
CA GLU A 125 18.06 -0.77 -9.26
C GLU A 125 18.42 -2.20 -9.65
N ILE A 126 17.42 -2.97 -10.05
CA ILE A 126 17.59 -4.35 -10.52
C ILE A 126 17.01 -4.52 -11.91
N SER A 127 17.61 -5.42 -12.69
CA SER A 127 17.18 -5.70 -14.06
C SER A 127 15.75 -6.23 -14.11
N ASN A 128 15.04 -5.89 -15.19
CA ASN A 128 13.77 -6.54 -15.49
C ASN A 128 13.96 -7.98 -16.00
N GLU A 129 15.17 -8.35 -16.45
CA GLU A 129 15.51 -9.74 -16.79
C GLU A 129 15.72 -10.54 -15.50
N LEU A 130 14.94 -11.60 -15.29
CA LEU A 130 15.16 -12.46 -14.13
C LEU A 130 16.49 -13.22 -14.27
N PRO A 131 17.31 -13.27 -13.21
CA PRO A 131 18.46 -14.15 -13.19
C PRO A 131 18.00 -15.61 -13.10
N TYR A 132 18.82 -16.52 -13.62
CA TYR A 132 18.61 -17.95 -13.41
C TYR A 132 18.55 -18.27 -11.90
N ASN A 133 17.62 -19.14 -11.53
CA ASN A 133 17.41 -19.60 -10.16
C ASN A 133 16.69 -20.96 -10.21
N ASP A 134 16.64 -21.66 -9.08
CA ASP A 134 16.06 -23.01 -8.98
C ASP A 134 14.57 -23.10 -9.40
N TYR A 135 13.88 -21.95 -9.46
CA TYR A 135 12.46 -21.84 -9.83
C TYR A 135 12.25 -21.04 -11.12
N PHE A 136 13.27 -20.90 -11.97
CA PHE A 136 13.23 -20.00 -13.13
C PHE A 136 12.05 -20.28 -14.07
N GLU A 137 11.69 -21.55 -14.26
CA GLU A 137 10.60 -21.99 -15.12
C GLU A 137 9.21 -21.51 -14.64
N TYR A 138 9.06 -21.14 -13.36
CA TYR A 138 7.80 -20.63 -12.81
C TYR A 138 7.44 -19.25 -13.37
N TYR A 139 8.41 -18.54 -13.96
CA TYR A 139 8.27 -17.19 -14.48
C TYR A 139 8.09 -17.13 -16.00
N GLY A 140 7.85 -18.27 -16.64
CA GLY A 140 7.49 -18.31 -18.06
C GLY A 140 6.12 -17.64 -18.34
N PRO A 141 5.89 -17.21 -19.60
CA PRO A 141 6.79 -17.32 -20.74
C PRO A 141 7.78 -16.14 -20.88
N ASP A 142 7.64 -15.09 -20.07
CA ASP A 142 8.33 -13.82 -20.27
C ASP A 142 9.66 -13.71 -19.50
N PHE A 143 9.80 -14.43 -18.39
CA PHE A 143 10.99 -14.43 -17.53
C PHE A 143 11.40 -13.03 -17.07
N LYS A 144 10.40 -12.14 -16.89
CA LYS A 144 10.60 -10.77 -16.42
C LYS A 144 10.24 -10.59 -14.95
N LEU A 145 10.83 -9.58 -14.33
CA LEU A 145 10.46 -9.14 -12.99
C LEU A 145 9.09 -8.45 -13.00
N ASN A 146 8.93 -7.44 -13.85
CA ASN A 146 7.74 -6.57 -13.87
C ASN A 146 6.49 -7.32 -14.36
N ILE A 147 5.35 -6.92 -13.81
CA ILE A 147 4.02 -7.38 -14.23
C ILE A 147 3.22 -6.21 -14.79
N SER A 148 2.41 -6.47 -15.81
CA SER A 148 1.51 -5.47 -16.40
C SER A 148 0.13 -5.53 -15.77
N PRO A 149 -0.59 -4.40 -15.67
CA PRO A 149 -1.97 -4.40 -15.20
C PRO A 149 -2.87 -5.16 -16.19
N SER A 150 -3.97 -5.70 -15.69
CA SER A 150 -5.04 -6.29 -16.49
C SER A 150 -5.97 -5.21 -17.06
N ASN A 151 -6.91 -5.61 -17.92
CA ASN A 151 -8.01 -4.77 -18.41
C ASN A 151 -9.19 -4.65 -17.43
N MET A 152 -9.01 -5.04 -16.16
CA MET A 152 -10.04 -4.90 -15.12
C MET A 152 -10.43 -3.41 -14.95
N PRO A 153 -11.74 -3.08 -14.96
CA PRO A 153 -12.17 -1.71 -14.75
C PRO A 153 -11.93 -1.26 -13.30
N ASN A 154 -11.40 -0.05 -13.14
CA ASN A 154 -11.26 0.57 -11.83
C ASN A 154 -12.61 1.12 -11.36
N GLN A 155 -13.17 0.54 -10.29
CA GLN A 155 -14.48 0.93 -9.75
C GLN A 155 -14.39 2.07 -8.70
N ASN A 156 -13.20 2.65 -8.52
CA ASN A 156 -12.91 3.68 -7.54
C ASN A 156 -12.88 5.05 -8.23
N SER A 157 -14.06 5.68 -8.41
CA SER A 157 -14.11 7.02 -9.00
C SER A 157 -13.39 8.06 -8.14
N SER A 158 -12.90 9.14 -8.76
CA SER A 158 -12.29 10.28 -8.07
C SER A 158 -13.18 10.82 -6.96
N GLU A 159 -14.48 10.98 -7.22
CA GLU A 159 -15.44 11.53 -6.27
C GLU A 159 -15.63 10.60 -5.07
N TYR A 160 -15.57 9.28 -5.30
CA TYR A 160 -15.64 8.29 -4.22
C TYR A 160 -14.42 8.37 -3.32
N LEU A 161 -13.22 8.39 -3.91
CA LEU A 161 -11.95 8.45 -3.19
C LEU A 161 -11.78 9.78 -2.43
N ASP A 162 -12.16 10.89 -3.05
CA ASP A 162 -12.07 12.21 -2.41
C ASP A 162 -13.01 12.33 -1.21
N LYS A 163 -14.23 11.77 -1.28
CA LYS A 163 -15.14 11.73 -0.13
C LYS A 163 -14.53 10.97 1.05
N ILE A 164 -13.88 9.84 0.80
CA ILE A 164 -13.18 9.06 1.83
C ILE A 164 -12.02 9.87 2.40
N LYS A 165 -11.16 10.40 1.53
CA LYS A 165 -9.97 11.17 1.91
C LYS A 165 -10.33 12.39 2.77
N ILE A 166 -11.35 13.15 2.40
CA ILE A 166 -11.86 14.29 3.18
C ILE A 166 -12.26 13.82 4.59
N LYS A 167 -13.03 12.73 4.67
CA LYS A 167 -13.48 12.22 5.97
C LYS A 167 -12.32 11.74 6.85
N LEU A 168 -11.32 11.10 6.25
CA LEU A 168 -10.10 10.70 6.96
C LEU A 168 -9.31 11.92 7.45
N PHE A 169 -9.23 12.98 6.64
CA PHE A 169 -8.54 14.21 7.05
C PHE A 169 -9.27 14.90 8.20
N ASP A 170 -10.60 14.92 8.19
CA ASP A 170 -11.40 15.40 9.31
C ASP A 170 -11.12 14.59 10.58
N ASN A 171 -11.06 13.26 10.49
CA ASN A 171 -10.73 12.40 11.61
C ASN A 171 -9.31 12.66 12.15
N LEU A 172 -8.32 12.81 11.26
CA LEU A 172 -6.93 13.10 11.65
C LEU A 172 -6.81 14.46 12.36
N ARG A 173 -7.58 15.48 11.96
CA ARG A 173 -7.59 16.79 12.63
C ARG A 173 -8.06 16.72 14.09
N MET A 174 -8.74 15.64 14.49
CA MET A 174 -9.19 15.46 15.88
C MET A 174 -8.06 15.03 16.82
N LEU A 175 -6.91 14.60 16.29
CA LEU A 175 -5.76 14.26 17.11
C LEU A 175 -5.11 15.54 17.67
N PRO A 176 -4.61 15.50 18.92
CA PRO A 176 -3.91 16.62 19.51
C PRO A 176 -2.67 16.93 18.68
N HIS A 177 -2.60 18.13 18.12
CA HIS A 177 -1.37 18.59 17.48
C HIS A 177 -0.38 18.91 18.59
N VAL A 178 0.81 18.30 18.54
CA VAL A 178 1.95 18.82 19.31
C VAL A 178 2.36 20.11 18.60
N PRO A 179 2.28 21.30 19.22
CA PRO A 179 2.83 22.51 18.63
C PRO A 179 4.32 22.23 18.42
N GLY A 180 4.73 22.14 17.15
CA GLY A 180 6.10 21.82 16.79
C GLY A 180 7.06 22.79 17.49
N VAL A 181 8.06 22.24 18.17
CA VAL A 181 9.21 23.02 18.62
C VAL A 181 9.75 23.73 17.38
N GLN A 182 9.78 25.06 17.39
CA GLN A 182 10.40 25.84 16.33
C GLN A 182 11.82 25.31 16.13
N MET A 183 12.09 24.71 14.97
CA MET A 183 13.46 24.48 14.54
C MET A 183 14.09 25.86 14.31
N GLN A 184 15.02 26.23 15.18
CA GLN A 184 15.92 27.38 15.01
C GLN A 184 16.96 27.09 13.92
#